data_AF-A0A4Q2YWU9-F1
#
_entry.id   AF-A0A4Q2YWU9-F1
#
_cell.length_a   1.000
_cell.length_b   1.000
_cell.length_c   1.000
_cell.angle_alpha   90.00
_cell.angle_beta   90.00
_cell.angle_gamma   90.00
#
_symmetry.space_group_name_H-M   'P 1'
#
loop_
_entity.id
_entity.type
_entity.pdbx_description
1 polymer ?
#
loop_
_entity_poly.entity_id
_entity_poly.type
_entity_poly.pdbx_seq_one_letter_code
_entity_poly.pdbx_strand_id
1 'polypeptide(L)' 'MTAFDDWRARSPYYDETHEALAQSVRRFVTREIAPHIDRWEAEGELPRELHKKAADAGILGLRYPEQYGGHSEG' A
#
# COMPACT_ATOMS: atom_id res chain seq x y z
N MET A 1 0.09 -15.00 7.34
CA MET A 1 1.37 -14.80 6.63
C MET A 1 1.29 -15.57 5.34
N THR A 2 1.56 -14.92 4.20
CA THR A 2 1.63 -15.62 2.90
C THR A 2 3.03 -16.21 2.74
N ALA A 3 3.15 -17.26 1.92
CA ALA A 3 4.41 -18.00 1.71
C ALA A 3 5.61 -17.13 1.28
N PHE A 4 5.35 -15.95 0.69
CA PHE A 4 6.40 -15.00 0.28
C PHE A 4 7.09 -14.33 1.47
N ASP A 5 6.34 -13.98 2.52
CA ASP A 5 6.88 -13.33 3.72
C ASP A 5 7.72 -14.31 4.56
N ASP A 6 7.37 -15.60 4.50
CA ASP A 6 8.08 -16.68 5.21
C ASP A 6 9.40 -17.07 4.52
N TRP A 7 9.45 -16.95 3.19
CA TRP A 7 10.63 -17.27 2.39
C TRP A 7 11.72 -16.19 2.49
N ARG A 8 11.34 -14.94 2.73
CA ARG A 8 12.25 -13.82 2.93
C ARG A 8 12.74 -13.79 4.38
N ALA A 9 14.06 -13.91 4.59
CA ALA A 9 14.65 -13.58 5.88
C ALA A 9 14.27 -12.14 6.27
N ARG A 10 13.70 -11.96 7.47
CA ARG A 10 13.37 -10.62 7.96
C ARG A 10 14.64 -9.79 8.09
N SER A 11 14.61 -8.59 7.53
CA SER A 11 15.72 -7.63 7.66
C SER A 11 15.89 -7.28 9.14
N PRO A 12 17.13 -7.16 9.66
CA PRO A 12 17.38 -6.69 11.02
C PRO A 12 16.89 -5.25 11.25
N TYR A 13 16.58 -4.51 10.18
CA TYR A 13 16.02 -3.15 10.22
C TYR A 13 14.50 -3.11 10.02
N TYR A 14 13.82 -4.26 9.96
CA TYR A 14 12.37 -4.33 9.81
C TYR A 14 11.71 -4.37 11.19
N ASP A 15 11.04 -3.29 11.55
CA ASP A 15 10.42 -3.11 12.87
C ASP A 15 8.87 -3.07 12.79
N GLU A 16 8.24 -2.68 13.89
CA GLU A 16 6.79 -2.64 14.04
C GLU A 16 6.12 -1.58 13.15
N THR A 17 6.79 -0.45 12.86
CA THR A 17 6.21 0.59 12.00
C THR A 17 6.13 0.10 10.56
N HIS A 18 7.16 -0.61 10.09
CA HIS A 18 7.16 -1.24 8.78
C HIS A 18 6.06 -2.31 8.65
N GLU A 19 5.84 -3.11 9.70
CA GLU A 19 4.77 -4.12 9.70
C GLU A 19 3.38 -3.46 9.70
N ALA A 20 3.19 -2.40 10.49
CA ALA A 20 1.94 -1.65 10.51
C ALA A 20 1.61 -1.03 9.14
N LEU A 21 2.62 -0.44 8.49
CA LEU A 21 2.50 0.08 7.12
C LEU A 21 2.13 -1.03 6.14
N ALA A 22 2.85 -2.16 6.18
CA ALA A 22 2.58 -3.29 5.29
C ALA A 22 1.16 -3.85 5.47
N GLN A 23 0.66 -3.93 6.71
CA GLN A 23 -0.72 -4.32 6.99
C GLN A 23 -1.73 -3.30 6.46
N SER A 24 -1.44 -2.01 6.56
CA SER A 24 -2.29 -0.96 5.98
C SER A 24 -2.42 -1.12 4.47
N VAL A 25 -1.28 -1.30 3.78
CA VAL A 25 -1.25 -1.53 2.33
C VAL A 25 -1.98 -2.82 1.96
N ARG A 26 -1.76 -3.92 2.67
CA ARG A 26 -2.48 -5.19 2.43
C ARG A 26 -3.99 -5.00 2.52
N ARG A 27 -4.48 -4.31 3.55
CA ARG A 27 -5.92 -4.01 3.71
C ARG A 27 -6.47 -3.18 2.55
N PHE A 28 -5.73 -2.16 2.10
CA PHE A 28 -6.12 -1.35 0.96
C PHE A 28 -6.21 -2.17 -0.33
N VAL A 29 -5.17 -2.95 -0.63
CA VAL A 29 -5.13 -3.83 -1.81
C VAL A 29 -6.31 -4.81 -1.80
N THR A 30 -6.55 -5.49 -0.68
CA THR A 30 -7.67 -6.46 -0.56
C THR A 30 -9.03 -5.82 -0.79
N ARG A 31 -9.25 -4.58 -0.33
CA ARG A 31 -10.56 -3.92 -0.40
C ARG A 31 -10.79 -3.17 -1.70
N GLU A 32 -9.77 -2.46 -2.18
CA GLU A 32 -9.91 -1.48 -3.26
C GLU A 32 -9.36 -1.97 -4.61
N ILE A 33 -8.46 -2.96 -4.62
CA ILE A 33 -7.79 -3.43 -5.86
C ILE A 33 -8.22 -4.85 -6.23
N ALA A 34 -8.08 -5.81 -5.31
CA ALA A 34 -8.31 -7.23 -5.60
C ALA A 34 -9.68 -7.54 -6.24
N PRO A 35 -10.80 -6.88 -5.89
CA PRO A 35 -12.09 -7.13 -6.55
C PRO A 35 -12.19 -6.67 -8.01
N HIS A 36 -11.23 -5.90 -8.50
CA HIS A 36 -11.31 -5.20 -9.78
C HIS A 36 -10.13 -5.46 -10.72
N ILE A 37 -9.06 -6.11 -10.23
CA ILE A 37 -7.79 -6.24 -10.95
C ILE A 37 -7.95 -6.93 -12.33
N ASP A 38 -8.68 -8.04 -12.40
CA ASP A 38 -8.88 -8.78 -13.66
C ASP A 38 -9.53 -7.92 -14.75
N ARG A 39 -10.48 -7.06 -14.34
CA ARG A 39 -11.15 -6.14 -15.26
C ARG A 39 -10.19 -5.07 -15.75
N TRP A 40 -9.44 -4.44 -14.85
CA TRP A 40 -8.50 -3.37 -15.21
C TRP A 40 -7.35 -3.88 -16.07
N GLU A 41 -6.89 -5.11 -15.82
CA GLU A 41 -5.90 -5.77 -16.69
C GLU A 41 -6.45 -6.02 -18.10
N ALA A 42 -7.70 -6.48 -18.21
CA ALA A 42 -8.35 -6.68 -19.52
C ALA A 42 -8.62 -5.36 -20.27
N GLU A 43 -8.97 -4.29 -19.56
CA GLU A 43 -9.19 -2.95 -20.12
C GLU A 43 -7.87 -2.20 -20.39
N GLY A 44 -6.76 -2.62 -19.77
CA GLY A 44 -5.46 -1.96 -19.86
C GLY A 44 -5.39 -0.61 -19.15
N GLU A 45 -6.33 -0.31 -18.25
CA GLU A 45 -6.43 0.99 -17.59
C GLU A 45 -6.83 0.84 -16.11
N LEU A 46 -6.20 1.65 -15.25
CA LEU A 46 -6.55 1.80 -13.85
C LEU A 46 -7.38 3.07 -13.64
N PRO A 47 -8.44 3.04 -12.81
CA PRO A 47 -9.24 4.22 -12.55
C PRO A 47 -8.42 5.27 -11.81
N ARG A 48 -8.43 6.52 -12.30
CA ARG A 48 -7.72 7.64 -11.68
C ARG A 48 -8.06 7.84 -10.20
N GLU A 49 -9.33 7.65 -9.83
CA GLU A 49 -9.81 7.75 -8.45
C GLU A 49 -9.11 6.79 -7.48
N LEU A 50 -8.54 5.68 -7.96
CA LEU A 50 -7.77 4.77 -7.11
C LEU A 50 -6.55 5.47 -6.47
N HIS A 51 -5.91 6.39 -7.20
CA HIS A 51 -4.78 7.16 -6.69
C HIS A 51 -5.21 8.10 -5.56
N LYS A 52 -6.39 8.72 -5.69
CA LYS A 52 -6.95 9.57 -4.65
C LYS A 52 -7.26 8.75 -3.39
N LYS A 53 -7.90 7.59 -3.54
CA LYS A 53 -8.14 6.67 -2.43
C LYS A 53 -6.85 6.21 -1.75
N ALA A 54 -5.78 5.96 -2.51
CA ALA A 54 -4.48 5.57 -1.96
C ALA A 54 -3.81 6.73 -1.19
N ALA A 55 -3.97 7.97 -1.66
CA ALA A 55 -3.53 9.16 -0.94
C ALA A 55 -4.31 9.35 0.36
N ASP A 56 -5.65 9.28 0.31
CA ASP A 56 -6.51 9.40 1.49
C ASP A 56 -6.24 8.29 2.53
N ALA A 57 -5.79 7.11 2.08
CA ALA A 57 -5.38 5.99 2.93
C ALA A 57 -3.96 6.14 3.52
N GLY A 58 -3.24 7.22 3.17
CA GLY A 58 -1.88 7.51 3.65
C GLY A 58 -0.80 6.58 3.11
N ILE A 59 -1.05 5.93 1.96
CA ILE A 59 -0.10 5.02 1.32
C ILE A 59 0.86 5.80 0.41
N LEU A 60 0.42 6.95 -0.11
CA LEU A 60 1.22 7.85 -0.95
C LEU A 60 1.82 8.98 -0.10
N GLY A 61 2.96 9.53 -0.52
CA GLY A 61 3.56 10.68 0.17
C GLY A 61 4.32 10.34 1.47
N LEU A 62 4.70 9.08 1.66
CA LEU A 62 5.53 8.68 2.81
C LEU A 62 6.85 9.47 2.86
N ARG A 63 7.20 9.93 4.06
CA ARG A 63 8.37 10.76 4.38
C ARG A 63 8.38 12.15 3.76
N TYR A 64 7.25 12.62 3.22
CA TYR A 64 7.08 14.02 2.87
C TYR A 64 6.47 14.81 4.03
N PRO A 65 6.81 16.11 4.17
CA PRO A 65 6.14 16.98 5.12
C PRO A 65 4.63 17.05 4.93
N GLU A 66 3.87 17.11 6.02
CA GLU A 66 2.40 17.18 6.00
C GLU A 66 1.87 18.40 5.23
N GLN A 67 2.63 19.51 5.22
CA GLN A 67 2.29 20.72 4.44
C GLN A 67 2.20 20.47 2.93
N TYR A 68 2.73 19.34 2.44
CA TYR A 68 2.64 18.89 1.05
C TYR A 68 1.72 17.68 0.87
N GLY A 69 0.94 17.34 1.89
CA GLY A 69 0.10 16.13 1.90
C GLY A 69 0.88 14.84 2.13
N GLY A 70 2.06 14.93 2.72
CA GLY A 70 2.88 13.77 3.08
C GLY A 70 2.54 13.18 4.45
N HIS A 71 3.02 11.96 4.67
CA HIS A 71 2.90 11.24 5.95
C HIS A 71 4.28 11.01 6.54
N SER A 72 4.43 11.37 7.82
CA SER A 72 5.68 11.31 8.57
C SER A 72 6.04 9.89 9.05
N GLU A 73 5.06 9.00 9.14
CA GLU A 73 5.22 7.64 9.68
C GLU A 73 5.25 6.61 8.54
N GLY A 74 6.32 5.82 8.47
CA GLY A 74 6.53 4.73 7.50
C GLY A 74 7.88 4.05 7.67
#